data_AF-A0A9P1I9R9-F1
#
_entry.id   AF-A0A9P1I9R9-F1
#
_cell.length_a   1.000
_cell.length_b   1.000
_cell.length_c   1.000
_cell.angle_alpha   90.00
_cell.angle_beta   90.00
_cell.angle_gamma   90.00
#
_symmetry.space_group_name_H-M   'P 1'
#
loop_
_entity.id
_entity.type
_entity.pdbx_description
1 polymer ?
#
loop_
_entity_poly.entity_id
_entity_poly.type
_entity_poly.pdbx_seq_one_letter_code
_entity_poly.pdbx_strand_id
1 'polypeptide(L)'
;MQKILNKDEISAISQLILKAKNIDSKLVKAVMIKRNWVNCPILEVSGRMGPAEWRRKKVDSVEEIYNKPHVKIRCLNDETKDLDILLSNEAETLYTVEVKAILYGIIWALHNEMRQIQMKNTNEVVVKVANGVYKPSKEKLRFDLIQLFTTTKSAKNGLKMKLERIDETSARLKFAAKLQIEESQFFKKCHKEIENLKDKLKNES
;
A
#
# COMPACT_ATOMS: atom_id res chain seq x y z
N MET A 1 16.61 -36.27 40.23
CA MET A 1 16.27 -37.43 39.35
C MET A 1 15.92 -36.90 37.97
N GLN A 2 16.73 -37.20 36.95
CA GLN A 2 16.33 -36.97 35.55
C GLN A 2 15.30 -38.04 35.18
N LYS A 3 14.09 -37.62 34.78
CA LYS A 3 13.07 -38.53 34.24
C LYS A 3 13.58 -39.09 32.91
N ILE A 4 13.89 -40.39 32.90
CA ILE A 4 14.24 -41.12 31.68
C ILE A 4 12.91 -41.43 30.99
N LEU A 5 12.72 -40.90 29.78
CA LEU A 5 11.54 -41.14 28.96
C LEU A 5 11.41 -42.63 28.66
N ASN A 6 10.19 -43.16 28.75
CA ASN A 6 9.92 -44.56 28.46
C ASN A 6 9.98 -44.83 26.92
N LYS A 7 10.02 -46.11 26.52
CA LYS A 7 10.14 -46.48 25.10
C LYS A 7 9.00 -45.96 24.22
N ASP A 8 7.79 -45.87 24.77
CA ASP A 8 6.62 -45.38 24.04
C ASP A 8 6.67 -43.87 23.86
N GLU A 9 7.15 -43.14 24.87
CA GLU A 9 7.41 -41.70 24.80
C GLU A 9 8.52 -41.40 23.78
N ILE A 10 9.59 -42.19 23.77
CA ILE A 10 10.67 -42.06 22.77
C ILE A 10 10.14 -42.32 21.35
N SER A 11 9.33 -43.38 21.18
CA SER A 11 8.71 -43.72 19.89
C SER A 11 7.75 -42.61 19.41
N ALA A 12 6.93 -42.08 20.30
CA ALA A 12 6.04 -40.96 20.02
C ALA A 12 6.80 -39.69 19.62
N ILE A 13 7.89 -39.37 20.33
CA ILE A 13 8.77 -38.23 19.99
C ILE A 13 9.43 -38.45 18.62
N SER A 14 9.94 -39.64 18.32
CA SER A 14 10.52 -39.95 17.01
C SER A 14 9.50 -39.82 15.87
N GLN A 15 8.26 -40.26 16.08
CA GLN A 15 7.17 -40.08 15.11
C GLN A 15 6.77 -38.62 14.94
N LEU A 16 6.77 -37.82 16.01
CA LEU A 16 6.52 -36.36 15.93
C LEU A 16 7.65 -35.66 15.18
N ILE A 17 8.91 -36.03 15.40
CA ILE A 17 10.06 -35.49 14.66
C ILE A 17 9.98 -35.86 13.18
N LEU A 18 9.63 -37.11 12.85
CA LEU A 18 9.42 -37.56 11.47
C LEU A 18 8.24 -36.84 10.80
N LYS A 19 7.11 -36.68 11.52
CA LYS A 19 5.96 -35.89 11.05
C LYS A 19 6.33 -34.43 10.83
N ALA A 20 7.09 -33.81 11.75
CA ALA A 20 7.58 -32.43 11.63
C ALA A 20 8.50 -32.24 10.42
N LYS A 21 9.36 -33.23 10.12
CA LYS A 21 10.23 -33.25 8.93
C LYS A 21 9.44 -33.48 7.63
N ASN A 22 8.30 -34.17 7.70
CA ASN A 22 7.41 -34.45 6.57
C ASN A 22 6.22 -33.48 6.46
N ILE A 23 6.16 -32.38 7.22
CA ILE A 23 5.10 -31.37 7.04
C ILE A 23 5.26 -30.78 5.65
N ASP A 24 4.30 -31.13 4.80
CA ASP A 24 4.21 -30.76 3.41
C ASP A 24 4.50 -29.27 3.21
N SER A 25 5.46 -29.01 2.31
CA SER A 25 6.12 -27.72 2.15
C SER A 25 5.16 -26.57 1.86
N LYS A 26 3.92 -26.83 1.43
CA LYS A 26 2.93 -25.82 1.08
C LYS A 26 2.31 -25.11 2.28
N LEU A 27 1.96 -25.82 3.35
CA LEU A 27 1.34 -25.23 4.54
C LEU A 27 2.36 -24.40 5.32
N VAL A 28 3.58 -24.92 5.47
CA VAL A 28 4.69 -24.18 6.07
C VAL A 28 5.06 -22.97 5.21
N LYS A 29 5.17 -23.11 3.88
CA LYS A 29 5.39 -21.96 2.98
C LYS A 29 4.24 -20.95 3.08
N ALA A 30 2.98 -21.37 3.12
CA ALA A 30 1.85 -20.46 3.27
C ALA A 30 1.85 -19.72 4.61
N VAL A 31 2.19 -20.42 5.70
CA VAL A 31 2.35 -19.82 7.04
C VAL A 31 3.54 -18.85 7.06
N MET A 32 4.68 -19.21 6.45
CA MET A 32 5.85 -18.33 6.35
C MET A 32 5.57 -17.11 5.47
N ILE A 33 4.86 -17.28 4.35
CA ILE A 33 4.41 -16.17 3.49
C ILE A 33 3.48 -15.24 4.28
N LYS A 34 2.47 -15.79 4.98
CA LYS A 34 1.57 -15.00 5.83
C LYS A 34 2.34 -14.26 6.93
N ARG A 35 3.23 -14.94 7.66
CA ARG A 35 4.08 -14.33 8.70
C ARG A 35 4.98 -13.23 8.16
N ASN A 36 5.49 -13.38 6.94
CA ASN A 36 6.31 -12.35 6.31
C ASN A 36 5.51 -11.06 6.08
N TRP A 37 4.22 -11.17 5.72
CA TRP A 37 3.35 -10.00 5.59
C TRP A 37 2.94 -9.40 6.94
N VAL A 38 2.71 -10.20 7.98
CA VAL A 38 2.25 -9.73 9.31
C VAL A 38 3.13 -8.62 9.90
N ASN A 39 4.44 -8.66 9.66
CA ASN A 39 5.39 -7.66 10.18
C ASN A 39 5.65 -6.50 9.21
N CYS A 40 5.03 -6.50 8.02
CA CYS A 40 5.24 -5.44 7.04
C CYS A 40 4.48 -4.17 7.43
N PRO A 41 5.04 -2.98 7.16
CA PRO A 41 4.35 -1.72 7.38
C PRO A 41 3.03 -1.66 6.61
N ILE A 42 2.01 -1.12 7.27
CA ILE A 42 0.68 -0.91 6.70
C ILE A 42 0.55 0.55 6.28
N LEU A 43 0.26 0.78 5.00
CA LEU A 43 -0.02 2.10 4.44
C LEU A 43 -1.48 2.19 4.02
N GLU A 44 -2.28 2.96 4.75
CA GLU A 44 -3.60 3.37 4.30
C GLU A 44 -3.47 4.56 3.36
N VAL A 45 -3.99 4.42 2.14
CA VAL A 45 -3.99 5.47 1.12
C VAL A 45 -5.42 5.78 0.71
N SER A 46 -5.77 7.06 0.63
CA SER A 46 -7.11 7.46 0.19
C SER A 46 -7.10 8.79 -0.55
N GLY A 47 -7.96 8.88 -1.55
CA GLY A 47 -8.29 10.14 -2.21
C GLY A 47 -9.47 10.84 -1.55
N ARG A 48 -9.40 12.17 -1.43
CA ARG A 48 -10.51 13.01 -0.99
C ARG A 48 -10.72 14.14 -1.98
N MET A 49 -11.95 14.28 -2.46
CA MET A 49 -12.37 15.49 -3.16
C MET A 49 -12.68 16.58 -2.13
N GLY A 50 -12.36 17.82 -2.45
CA GLY A 50 -12.94 18.97 -1.75
C GLY A 50 -14.46 19.03 -1.94
N PRO A 51 -15.17 19.86 -1.17
CA PRO A 51 -16.59 20.08 -1.37
C PRO A 51 -16.86 20.59 -2.79
N ALA A 52 -17.99 20.15 -3.36
CA ALA A 52 -18.44 20.56 -4.68
C ALA A 52 -18.52 22.09 -4.79
N GLU A 53 -18.29 22.63 -5.98
CA GLU A 53 -18.13 24.08 -6.20
C GLU A 53 -19.29 24.91 -5.65
N TRP A 54 -20.53 24.42 -5.78
CA TRP A 54 -21.74 25.06 -5.26
C TRP A 54 -21.87 25.07 -3.73
N ARG A 55 -21.07 24.25 -3.02
CA ARG A 55 -20.96 24.24 -1.55
C ARG A 55 -19.73 24.99 -1.04
N ARG A 56 -18.85 25.49 -1.91
CA ARG A 56 -17.73 26.33 -1.49
C ARG A 56 -18.31 27.65 -0.98
N LYS A 57 -18.33 27.85 0.33
CA LYS A 57 -18.54 29.20 0.88
C LYS A 57 -17.43 30.10 0.31
N LYS A 58 -17.72 31.38 0.02
CA LYS A 58 -16.66 32.37 -0.20
C LYS A 58 -15.91 32.47 1.13
N VAL A 59 -14.74 31.85 1.24
CA VAL A 59 -13.97 31.89 2.48
C VAL A 59 -12.55 32.35 2.21
N ASP A 60 -12.00 33.06 3.19
CA ASP A 60 -10.64 33.59 3.20
C ASP A 60 -9.60 32.50 2.88
N SER A 61 -8.44 32.92 2.38
CA SER A 61 -7.36 32.12 1.80
C SER A 61 -6.87 30.91 2.62
N VAL A 62 -7.17 30.85 3.93
CA VAL A 62 -6.80 29.74 4.82
C VAL A 62 -7.73 28.53 4.67
N GLU A 63 -9.01 28.73 4.30
CA GLU A 63 -9.97 27.63 4.07
C GLU A 63 -9.91 27.05 2.64
N GLU A 64 -9.26 27.73 1.68
CA GLU A 64 -9.02 27.19 0.33
C GLU A 64 -8.24 25.87 0.36
N ILE A 65 -7.33 25.70 1.32
CA ILE A 65 -6.51 24.49 1.49
C ILE A 65 -7.37 23.26 1.84
N TYR A 66 -8.42 23.44 2.64
CA TYR A 66 -9.37 22.36 2.99
C TYR A 66 -10.31 22.00 1.84
N ASN A 67 -10.38 22.85 0.81
CA ASN A 67 -11.28 22.70 -0.32
C ASN A 67 -10.61 22.10 -1.56
N LYS A 68 -9.31 21.81 -1.52
CA LYS A 68 -8.59 21.16 -2.61
C LYS A 68 -8.76 19.63 -2.54
N PRO A 69 -8.87 18.97 -3.70
CA PRO A 69 -8.61 17.53 -3.78
C PRO A 69 -7.25 17.20 -3.15
N HIS A 70 -7.19 16.11 -2.40
CA HIS A 70 -5.95 15.70 -1.74
C HIS A 70 -5.84 14.18 -1.61
N VAL A 71 -4.60 13.72 -1.60
CA VAL A 71 -4.24 12.33 -1.27
C VAL A 71 -3.80 12.28 0.17
N LYS A 72 -4.31 11.30 0.91
CA LYS A 72 -3.87 10.96 2.26
C LYS A 72 -3.08 9.67 2.22
N ILE A 73 -1.91 9.67 2.85
CA ILE A 73 -1.10 8.49 3.13
C ILE A 73 -0.92 8.43 4.64
N ARG A 74 -1.29 7.29 5.24
CA ARG A 74 -1.18 7.02 6.68
C ARG A 74 -0.39 5.73 6.90
N CYS A 75 0.67 5.81 7.68
CA CYS A 75 1.53 4.69 8.00
C CYS A 75 1.27 4.24 9.44
N LEU A 76 0.58 3.10 9.61
CA LEU A 76 0.16 2.62 10.94
C LEU A 76 1.34 2.43 11.90
N ASN A 77 2.50 2.06 11.35
CA ASN A 77 3.68 1.73 12.12
C ASN A 77 4.54 2.96 12.47
N ASP A 78 4.30 4.11 11.82
CA ASP A 78 5.15 5.30 11.94
C ASP A 78 4.43 6.56 11.46
N GLU A 79 3.81 7.29 12.37
CA GLU A 79 3.09 8.55 12.09
C GLU A 79 4.00 9.65 11.51
N THR A 80 5.33 9.57 11.66
CA THR A 80 6.24 10.56 11.06
C THR A 80 6.24 10.47 9.53
N LYS A 81 5.76 9.35 9.00
CA LYS A 81 5.58 9.10 7.57
C LYS A 81 4.17 9.43 7.08
N ASP A 82 3.29 9.95 7.93
CA ASP A 82 1.97 10.40 7.52
C ASP A 82 2.07 11.68 6.68
N LEU A 83 1.37 11.67 5.56
CA LEU A 83 1.47 12.71 4.54
C LEU A 83 0.11 13.03 3.94
N ASP A 84 -0.19 14.33 3.85
CA ASP A 84 -1.26 14.86 3.02
C ASP A 84 -0.66 15.60 1.83
N ILE A 85 -1.07 15.21 0.62
CA ILE A 85 -0.61 15.81 -0.64
C ILE A 85 -1.79 16.58 -1.24
N LEU A 86 -1.68 17.89 -1.24
CA LEU A 86 -2.66 18.78 -1.86
C LEU A 86 -2.47 18.75 -3.38
N LEU A 87 -3.53 18.38 -4.09
CA LEU A 87 -3.49 18.26 -5.54
C LEU A 87 -3.85 19.60 -6.18
N SER A 88 -3.24 19.84 -7.34
CA SER A 88 -3.61 20.96 -8.18
C SER A 88 -5.03 20.74 -8.74
N ASN A 89 -5.89 21.75 -8.63
CA ASN A 89 -7.36 21.65 -8.70
C ASN A 89 -7.94 21.35 -10.11
N GLU A 90 -7.15 20.86 -11.05
CA GLU A 90 -7.56 20.68 -12.45
C GLU A 90 -8.26 19.32 -12.66
N ALA A 91 -9.58 19.39 -12.85
CA ALA A 91 -10.43 18.32 -13.39
C ALA A 91 -10.28 16.92 -12.76
N GLU A 92 -10.05 16.86 -11.45
CA GLU A 92 -9.93 15.58 -10.75
C GLU A 92 -11.30 14.98 -10.44
N THR A 93 -11.48 13.70 -10.76
CA THR A 93 -12.63 12.92 -10.29
C THR A 93 -12.23 12.14 -9.03
N LEU A 94 -13.19 11.78 -8.17
CA LEU A 94 -12.91 10.91 -7.02
C LEU A 94 -12.15 9.64 -7.44
N TYR A 95 -12.50 9.07 -8.58
CA TYR A 95 -11.79 7.91 -9.14
C TYR A 95 -10.32 8.23 -9.43
N THR A 96 -10.05 9.33 -10.12
CA THR A 96 -8.67 9.78 -10.45
C THR A 96 -7.85 10.04 -9.19
N VAL A 97 -8.43 10.69 -8.17
CA VAL A 97 -7.73 10.97 -6.90
C VAL A 97 -7.41 9.67 -6.15
N GLU A 98 -8.31 8.68 -6.17
CA GLU A 98 -8.06 7.37 -5.55
C GLU A 98 -6.95 6.59 -6.29
N VAL A 99 -6.90 6.67 -7.62
CA VAL A 99 -5.79 6.10 -8.41
C VAL A 99 -4.46 6.79 -8.06
N LYS A 100 -4.45 8.13 -8.01
CA LYS A 100 -3.29 8.90 -7.56
C LYS A 100 -2.85 8.50 -6.15
N ALA A 101 -3.80 8.26 -5.23
CA ALA A 101 -3.50 7.89 -3.86
C ALA A 101 -2.65 6.62 -3.77
N ILE A 102 -3.00 5.59 -4.55
CA ILE A 102 -2.22 4.34 -4.61
C ILE A 102 -0.84 4.61 -5.22
N LEU A 103 -0.78 5.31 -6.36
CA LEU A 103 0.49 5.59 -7.03
C LEU A 103 1.43 6.41 -6.15
N TYR A 104 0.93 7.43 -5.47
CA TYR A 104 1.74 8.27 -4.57
C TYR A 104 2.12 7.51 -3.31
N GLY A 105 1.27 6.60 -2.84
CA GLY A 105 1.64 5.63 -1.81
C GLY A 105 2.84 4.76 -2.18
N ILE A 106 2.91 4.29 -3.44
CA ILE A 106 4.04 3.51 -3.95
C ILE A 106 5.31 4.36 -3.97
N ILE A 107 5.23 5.57 -4.54
CA ILE A 107 6.36 6.50 -4.62
C ILE A 107 6.87 6.85 -3.22
N TRP A 108 5.95 7.13 -2.30
CA TRP A 108 6.28 7.46 -0.91
C TRP A 108 6.91 6.28 -0.17
N ALA A 109 6.43 5.06 -0.37
CA ALA A 109 7.02 3.86 0.18
C ALA A 109 8.46 3.64 -0.34
N LEU A 110 8.69 3.85 -1.64
CA LEU A 110 10.02 3.79 -2.24
C LEU A 110 10.96 4.85 -1.67
N HIS A 111 10.48 6.09 -1.51
CA HIS A 111 11.24 7.20 -0.95
C HIS A 111 11.66 6.93 0.51
N ASN A 112 10.82 6.22 1.26
CA ASN A 112 11.12 5.77 2.62
C ASN A 112 11.82 4.40 2.68
N GLU A 113 12.38 3.95 1.55
CA GLU A 113 13.16 2.71 1.40
C GLU A 113 12.43 1.44 1.88
N MET A 114 11.10 1.45 1.82
CA MET A 114 10.29 0.29 2.19
C MET A 114 10.42 -0.78 1.12
N ARG A 115 10.87 -1.98 1.51
CA ARG A 115 11.02 -3.12 0.58
C ARG A 115 9.75 -3.95 0.45
N GLN A 116 8.86 -3.89 1.43
CA GLN A 116 7.61 -4.64 1.46
C GLN A 116 6.54 -3.88 2.24
N ILE A 117 5.33 -3.73 1.67
CA ILE A 117 4.23 -2.98 2.29
C ILE A 117 2.89 -3.69 2.13
N GLN A 118 2.01 -3.51 3.11
CA GLN A 118 0.58 -3.79 2.99
C GLN A 118 -0.16 -2.49 2.75
N MET A 119 -0.50 -2.20 1.49
CA MET A 119 -1.27 -1.01 1.14
C MET A 119 -2.76 -1.29 1.25
N LYS A 120 -3.50 -0.33 1.77
CA LYS A 120 -4.95 -0.42 1.95
C LYS A 120 -5.66 0.79 1.36
N ASN A 121 -6.74 0.57 0.63
CA ASN A 121 -7.55 1.65 0.04
C ASN A 121 -9.05 1.35 0.21
N THR A 122 -9.89 2.38 0.33
CA THR A 122 -11.33 2.21 0.54
C THR A 122 -12.12 1.89 -0.73
N ASN A 123 -11.60 2.27 -1.90
CA ASN A 123 -12.28 2.14 -3.18
C ASN A 123 -12.08 0.74 -3.79
N GLU A 124 -13.13 -0.08 -3.73
CA GLU A 124 -13.08 -1.46 -4.23
C GLU A 124 -12.76 -1.57 -5.71
N VAL A 125 -13.34 -0.70 -6.54
CA VAL A 125 -13.13 -0.73 -8.00
C VAL A 125 -11.67 -0.48 -8.31
N VAL A 126 -11.09 0.56 -7.71
CA VAL A 126 -9.67 0.90 -7.90
C VAL A 126 -8.77 -0.24 -7.42
N VAL A 127 -9.05 -0.84 -6.26
CA VAL A 127 -8.29 -1.99 -5.74
C VAL A 127 -8.34 -3.19 -6.71
N LYS A 128 -9.52 -3.50 -7.26
CA LYS A 128 -9.67 -4.60 -8.21
C LYS A 128 -8.95 -4.35 -9.53
N VAL A 129 -8.99 -3.13 -10.06
CA VAL A 129 -8.26 -2.76 -11.28
C VAL A 129 -6.73 -2.76 -11.03
N ALA A 130 -6.27 -2.22 -9.89
CA ALA A 130 -4.86 -2.21 -9.51
C ALA A 130 -4.27 -3.61 -9.25
N ASN A 131 -5.09 -4.57 -8.84
CA ASN A 131 -4.71 -5.97 -8.71
C ASN A 131 -4.89 -6.78 -10.02
N GLY A 132 -5.28 -6.14 -11.13
CA GLY A 132 -5.45 -6.79 -12.43
C GLY A 132 -6.70 -7.68 -12.54
N VAL A 133 -7.62 -7.61 -11.57
CA VAL A 133 -8.89 -8.35 -11.60
C VAL A 133 -9.82 -7.79 -12.68
N TYR A 134 -9.81 -6.46 -12.85
CA TYR A 134 -10.56 -5.76 -13.90
C TYR A 134 -9.60 -5.02 -14.84
N LYS A 135 -9.98 -4.91 -16.11
CA LYS A 135 -9.21 -4.13 -17.10
C LYS A 135 -9.50 -2.64 -16.93
N PRO A 136 -8.47 -1.77 -16.89
CA PRO A 136 -8.68 -0.33 -16.80
C PRO A 136 -9.24 0.23 -18.13
N SER A 137 -10.37 0.93 -18.07
CA SER A 137 -10.91 1.72 -19.20
C SER A 137 -10.40 3.16 -19.20
N LYS A 138 -10.00 3.69 -18.04
CA LYS A 138 -9.37 5.01 -17.83
C LYS A 138 -8.12 4.83 -16.97
N GLU A 139 -7.22 5.82 -16.98
CA GLU A 139 -5.99 5.81 -16.17
C GLU A 139 -5.06 4.61 -16.46
N LYS A 140 -5.14 4.02 -17.67
CA LYS A 140 -4.44 2.77 -18.03
C LYS A 140 -2.95 2.80 -17.70
N LEU A 141 -2.23 3.84 -18.11
CA LEU A 141 -0.79 3.98 -17.84
C LEU A 141 -0.47 3.99 -16.33
N ARG A 142 -1.33 4.61 -15.50
CA ARG A 142 -1.13 4.60 -14.04
C ARG A 142 -1.36 3.21 -13.47
N PHE A 143 -2.37 2.49 -13.96
CA PHE A 143 -2.61 1.11 -13.54
C PHE A 143 -1.54 0.14 -13.99
N ASP A 144 -1.03 0.27 -15.21
CA ASP A 144 0.08 -0.55 -15.72
C ASP A 144 1.30 -0.39 -14.79
N LEU A 145 1.62 0.84 -14.37
CA LEU A 145 2.66 1.13 -13.40
C LEU A 145 2.36 0.55 -12.00
N ILE A 146 1.14 0.72 -11.47
CA ILE A 146 0.75 0.17 -10.17
C ILE A 146 0.88 -1.38 -10.16
N GLN A 147 0.49 -2.02 -11.26
CA GLN A 147 0.51 -3.48 -11.40
C GLN A 147 1.93 -4.07 -11.40
N LEU A 148 2.96 -3.27 -11.70
CA LEU A 148 4.36 -3.68 -11.50
C LEU A 148 4.69 -4.03 -10.04
N PHE A 149 3.92 -3.49 -9.09
CA PHE A 149 4.17 -3.64 -7.64
C PHE A 149 3.19 -4.60 -6.96
N THR A 150 1.99 -4.81 -7.52
CA THR A 150 0.99 -5.75 -6.98
C THR A 150 1.16 -7.18 -7.50
N THR A 151 1.82 -7.37 -8.65
CA THR A 151 2.00 -8.70 -9.26
C THR A 151 3.18 -9.48 -8.67
N THR A 152 3.30 -10.75 -9.04
CA THR A 152 4.36 -11.67 -8.60
C THR A 152 5.78 -11.24 -8.99
N LYS A 153 5.93 -10.26 -9.89
CA LYS A 153 7.22 -9.68 -10.31
C LYS A 153 7.72 -8.55 -9.39
N SER A 154 6.91 -8.11 -8.43
CA SER A 154 7.15 -6.94 -7.56
C SER A 154 8.51 -6.91 -6.83
N ALA A 155 9.07 -8.07 -6.46
CA ALA A 155 10.38 -8.13 -5.81
C ALA A 155 11.54 -7.59 -6.68
N LYS A 156 11.42 -7.66 -8.01
CA LYS A 156 12.42 -7.09 -8.94
C LYS A 156 12.40 -5.56 -8.98
N ASN A 157 11.28 -4.97 -8.57
CA ASN A 157 11.03 -3.54 -8.70
C ASN A 157 11.40 -2.73 -7.45
N GLY A 158 12.04 -3.36 -6.46
CA GLY A 158 12.51 -2.70 -5.24
C GLY A 158 11.45 -2.54 -4.15
N LEU A 159 10.18 -2.84 -4.45
CA LEU A 159 9.06 -2.80 -3.52
C LEU A 159 8.10 -3.95 -3.81
N LYS A 160 7.82 -4.76 -2.79
CA LYS A 160 6.79 -5.80 -2.83
C LYS A 160 5.51 -5.28 -2.16
N MET A 161 4.45 -5.08 -2.93
CA MET A 161 3.19 -4.52 -2.41
C MET A 161 2.08 -5.56 -2.40
N LYS A 162 1.34 -5.62 -1.30
CA LYS A 162 0.01 -6.24 -1.26
C LYS A 162 -1.01 -5.13 -1.14
N LEU A 163 -1.99 -5.06 -2.05
CA LEU A 163 -3.04 -4.06 -2.03
C LEU A 163 -4.38 -4.69 -1.66
N GLU A 164 -4.99 -4.21 -0.59
CA GLU A 164 -6.25 -4.72 -0.06
C GLU A 164 -7.29 -3.61 0.10
N ARG A 165 -8.57 -4.00 0.05
CA ARG A 165 -9.66 -3.09 0.41
C ARG A 165 -9.72 -2.93 1.92
N ILE A 166 -10.01 -1.72 2.39
CA ILE A 166 -10.40 -1.49 3.79
C ILE A 166 -11.87 -1.87 3.94
N ASP A 167 -12.15 -2.93 4.69
CA ASP A 167 -13.51 -3.31 5.04
C ASP A 167 -14.10 -2.29 6.03
N GLU A 168 -15.42 -2.12 6.01
CA GLU A 168 -16.12 -1.15 6.87
C GLU A 168 -15.94 -1.41 8.38
N THR A 169 -15.63 -2.66 8.74
CA THR A 169 -15.32 -3.10 10.10
C THR A 169 -13.85 -2.90 10.50
N SER A 170 -12.98 -2.55 9.54
CA SER A 170 -11.57 -2.29 9.82
C SER A 170 -11.42 -0.91 10.47
N ALA A 171 -10.75 -0.85 11.61
CA ALA A 171 -10.39 0.42 12.25
C ALA A 171 -9.53 1.23 11.27
N ARG A 172 -10.08 2.34 10.76
CA ARG A 172 -9.35 3.30 9.92
C ARG A 172 -8.28 3.99 10.75
N LEU A 173 -7.15 4.32 10.13
CA LEU A 173 -6.13 5.15 10.73
C LEU A 173 -6.65 6.60 10.82
N LYS A 174 -7.20 6.96 11.99
CA LYS A 174 -7.79 8.29 12.24
C LYS A 174 -6.73 9.28 12.75
N PHE A 175 -5.66 9.49 11.99
CA PHE A 175 -4.63 10.46 12.34
C PHE A 175 -4.65 11.65 11.37
N ALA A 176 -4.51 12.87 11.90
CA ALA A 176 -4.18 14.04 11.09
C ALA A 176 -2.73 13.90 10.62
N ALA A 177 -2.44 14.19 9.34
CA ALA A 177 -1.07 14.08 8.86
C ALA A 177 -0.19 15.10 9.60
N LYS A 178 1.03 14.69 9.96
CA LYS A 178 2.03 15.61 10.50
C LYS A 178 2.63 16.52 9.42
N LEU A 179 2.67 16.02 8.18
CA LEU A 179 3.19 16.77 7.04
C LEU A 179 2.10 16.96 5.97
N GLN A 180 1.94 18.20 5.52
CA GLN A 180 1.08 18.57 4.43
C GLN A 180 1.89 19.35 3.39
N ILE A 181 1.85 18.93 2.13
CA ILE A 181 2.62 19.53 1.04
C ILE A 181 1.79 19.63 -0.23
N GLU A 182 2.17 20.55 -1.12
CA GLU A 182 1.60 20.62 -2.46
C GLU A 182 2.18 19.52 -3.36
N GLU A 183 1.43 19.07 -4.35
CA GLU A 183 1.81 18.00 -5.29
C GLU A 183 3.15 18.28 -5.99
N SER A 184 3.41 19.53 -6.34
CA SER A 184 4.70 19.95 -6.94
C SER A 184 5.89 19.75 -5.97
N GLN A 185 5.68 19.98 -4.67
CA GLN A 185 6.69 19.76 -3.64
C GLN A 185 6.90 18.26 -3.41
N PHE A 186 5.82 17.47 -3.44
CA PHE A 186 5.91 16.01 -3.37
C PHE A 186 6.78 15.44 -4.49
N PHE A 187 6.56 15.88 -5.75
CA PHE A 187 7.37 15.42 -6.88
C PHE A 187 8.83 15.85 -6.80
N LYS A 188 9.12 17.05 -6.28
CA LYS A 188 10.51 17.47 -6.01
C LYS A 188 11.16 16.58 -4.95
N LYS A 189 10.42 16.26 -3.88
CA LYS A 189 10.92 15.42 -2.78
C LYS A 189 11.22 13.98 -3.22
N CYS A 190 10.37 13.41 -4.08
CA CYS A 190 10.50 12.03 -4.55
C CYS A 190 11.06 11.94 -5.98
N HIS A 191 11.79 12.97 -6.45
CA HIS A 191 12.20 13.09 -7.85
C HIS A 191 13.01 11.88 -8.32
N LYS A 192 13.96 11.42 -7.50
CA LYS A 192 14.80 10.26 -7.78
C LYS A 192 13.98 8.98 -7.97
N GLU A 193 13.00 8.75 -7.09
CA GLU A 193 12.12 7.59 -7.16
C GLU A 193 11.26 7.64 -8.42
N ILE A 194 10.77 8.82 -8.80
CA ILE A 194 9.98 9.03 -10.02
C ILE A 194 10.81 8.72 -11.28
N GLU A 195 12.05 9.21 -11.37
CA GLU A 195 12.92 8.91 -12.51
C GLU A 195 13.23 7.41 -12.61
N ASN A 196 13.53 6.76 -11.48
CA ASN A 196 13.74 5.30 -11.44
C ASN A 196 12.51 4.51 -11.93
N LEU A 197 11.29 4.99 -11.63
CA LEU A 197 10.06 4.38 -12.11
C LEU A 197 9.87 4.57 -13.62
N LYS A 198 10.19 5.76 -14.15
CA LYS A 198 10.13 6.04 -15.59
C LYS A 198 11.07 5.11 -16.37
N ASP A 199 12.28 4.91 -15.88
CA ASP A 199 13.26 4.04 -16.54
C ASP A 199 12.83 2.57 -16.55
N LYS A 200 12.20 2.10 -15.46
CA LYS A 200 11.61 0.76 -15.41
C LYS A 200 10.50 0.56 -16.44
N LEU A 201 9.62 1.56 -16.60
CA LEU A 201 8.54 1.49 -17.60
C LEU A 201 9.07 1.42 -19.04
N LYS A 202 10.13 2.16 -19.35
CA LYS A 202 10.75 2.15 -20.69
C LYS A 202 11.39 0.81 -21.03
N ASN A 203 11.91 0.08 -20.04
CA ASN A 203 12.61 -1.19 -20.24
C ASN A 203 11.67 -2.42 -20.28
N GLU A 204 10.39 -2.26 -19.91
CA GLU A 204 9.38 -3.33 -19.98
C GLU A 204 8.38 -3.16 -21.14
N SER A 205 8.45 -2.05 -21.89
CA SER A 205 7.64 -1.77 -23.08
C SER A 205 8.32 -2.25 -24.36
#